data_AF-A0A7S1G2X3-F1
#
_entry.id   AF-A0A7S1G2X3-F1
#
_cell.length_a   1.000
_cell.length_b   1.000
_cell.length_c   1.000
_cell.angle_alpha   90.00
_cell.angle_beta   90.00
_cell.angle_gamma   90.00
#
_symmetry.space_group_name_H-M   'P 1'
#
loop_
_entity.id
_entity.type
_entity.pdbx_description
1 polymer ?
#
loop_
_entity_poly.entity_id
_entity_poly.type
_entity_poly.pdbx_seq_one_letter_code
_entity_poly.pdbx_strand_id
1 'polypeptide(L)'
;SIENSGGWSRNLLLHPNSPPEYNSLHHDITTASRNILHPAFLPDDPVVDYSPAATPSVPLIALPLPPSSLSALLRYGLVSSSDVLSRSTTPLPTFNSEKWVSILSIISSCVKDTKVSTYTRSSTASGLLRHLSETRQQSNLRPIVSFVRSVDMLLSGGIMPGYVTEITGEPGSGKTVLCTQFCVDCTLPKCAGGVDGAAIFVDAEGSFDSLVAVRMAGALARHCRREGRQNTVPASFDAEHVLRNILVVRTMDALDLDAAVRNFVTDEIRQRAHNYAANTRNESKDIRPIRLVVLDGMASAFRSMEGSYRRRTEILVGLSNYLKDLAACHNVAVVVCNHLTSMVRTVASSENGCELVKVPALGCVWAHSSTTRIMLNRPGRIYSKIFYRPVVALRSHSNVTDLQESDLCLPEVRTCTLEKSIHRPPGMAHFVITDVGVRDVPVIKEKY
;
A
#
# COMPACT_ATOMS: atom_id res chain seq x y z
N SER A 1 -64.39 12.12 -7.00
CA SER A 1 -63.90 13.19 -7.89
C SER A 1 -62.48 12.83 -8.29
N ILE A 2 -62.34 12.03 -9.36
CA ILE A 2 -61.86 12.49 -10.69
C ILE A 2 -60.39 12.94 -10.57
N GLU A 3 -59.41 12.06 -10.83
CA GLU A 3 -58.82 11.72 -12.15
C GLU A 3 -58.26 12.89 -12.95
N ASN A 4 -57.20 12.57 -13.71
CA ASN A 4 -56.51 13.32 -14.76
C ASN A 4 -55.26 14.11 -14.33
N SER A 5 -54.13 14.10 -15.04
CA SER A 5 -53.66 13.32 -16.20
C SER A 5 -52.32 13.94 -16.64
N GLY A 6 -51.42 13.14 -17.20
CA GLY A 6 -50.38 13.57 -18.14
C GLY A 6 -49.02 13.89 -17.48
N GLY A 7 -47.88 13.36 -17.91
CA GLY A 7 -47.56 12.69 -19.15
C GLY A 7 -46.45 13.45 -19.88
N TRP A 8 -45.33 12.74 -20.11
CA TRP A 8 -44.42 12.86 -21.25
C TRP A 8 -43.23 13.85 -21.17
N SER A 9 -42.07 13.22 -20.98
CA SER A 9 -40.77 13.40 -21.65
C SER A 9 -40.60 14.33 -22.87
N ARG A 10 -39.37 14.90 -22.93
CA ARG A 10 -38.44 15.18 -24.07
C ARG A 10 -38.23 16.64 -24.52
N ASN A 11 -36.95 17.03 -24.38
CA ASN A 11 -36.03 17.72 -25.33
C ASN A 11 -36.34 19.13 -25.85
N LEU A 12 -35.36 20.04 -25.66
CA LEU A 12 -34.76 20.99 -26.62
C LEU A 12 -33.73 21.86 -25.86
N LEU A 13 -32.41 21.62 -25.97
CA LEU A 13 -31.45 22.27 -26.89
C LEU A 13 -31.51 23.81 -26.92
N LEU A 14 -30.52 24.48 -26.29
CA LEU A 14 -29.52 25.41 -26.89
C LEU A 14 -28.83 26.29 -25.82
N HIS A 15 -27.50 26.38 -25.92
CA HIS A 15 -26.51 27.23 -25.22
C HIS A 15 -26.81 28.75 -25.24
N PRO A 16 -25.94 29.65 -24.72
CA PRO A 16 -25.17 29.67 -23.47
C PRO A 16 -25.40 30.99 -22.71
N ASN A 17 -25.48 31.00 -21.37
CA ASN A 17 -25.34 32.24 -20.61
C ASN A 17 -24.41 31.99 -19.42
N SER A 18 -23.23 32.59 -19.51
CA SER A 18 -22.28 32.81 -18.42
C SER A 18 -22.94 33.51 -17.23
N PRO A 19 -22.60 33.10 -16.00
CA PRO A 19 -22.63 34.02 -14.86
C PRO A 19 -21.30 33.94 -14.07
N PRO A 20 -21.05 34.88 -13.14
CA PRO A 20 -20.14 35.99 -13.31
C PRO A 20 -18.75 35.72 -12.73
N GLU A 21 -17.76 36.44 -13.24
CA GLU A 21 -16.43 36.57 -12.66
C GLU A 21 -16.51 37.10 -11.22
N TYR A 22 -16.17 36.26 -10.24
CA TYR A 22 -15.73 36.71 -8.93
C TYR A 22 -14.20 36.84 -8.97
N ASN A 23 -13.75 38.05 -9.28
CA ASN A 23 -12.36 38.45 -9.09
C ASN A 23 -12.15 38.89 -7.62
N SER A 24 -10.94 38.57 -7.12
CA SER A 24 -10.30 39.06 -5.88
C SER A 24 -10.77 38.40 -4.57
N LEU A 25 -9.93 37.91 -3.64
CA LEU A 25 -8.48 37.94 -3.46
C LEU A 25 -8.00 36.57 -2.94
N HIS A 26 -7.26 35.82 -3.74
CA HIS A 26 -6.39 34.73 -3.27
C HIS A 26 -4.95 35.19 -3.36
N HIS A 27 -4.56 36.09 -2.46
CA HIS A 27 -3.15 36.40 -2.22
C HIS A 27 -2.77 35.89 -0.83
N ASP A 28 -1.63 35.17 -0.80
CA ASP A 28 -0.81 34.87 0.38
C ASP A 28 -1.20 33.68 1.27
N ILE A 29 -1.06 32.45 0.74
CA ILE A 29 -0.87 31.23 1.57
C ILE A 29 0.40 30.43 1.16
N THR A 30 1.18 30.86 0.17
CA THR A 30 2.31 30.07 -0.38
C THR A 30 3.69 30.33 0.24
N THR A 31 3.82 31.15 1.27
CA THR A 31 5.14 31.62 1.75
C THR A 31 5.65 31.01 3.07
N ALA A 32 4.93 30.07 3.70
CA ALA A 32 5.29 29.52 5.02
C ALA A 32 5.75 28.04 5.04
N SER A 33 6.22 27.53 3.89
CA SER A 33 6.90 26.21 3.77
C SER A 33 8.43 26.32 3.89
N ARG A 34 8.96 27.52 4.14
CA ARG A 34 10.36 27.85 3.82
C ARG A 34 11.41 27.56 4.89
N ASN A 35 11.08 27.20 6.12
CA ASN A 35 12.11 26.86 7.10
C ASN A 35 11.57 25.92 8.18
N ILE A 36 12.47 25.09 8.71
CA ILE A 36 12.41 24.28 9.94
C ILE A 36 12.24 22.76 9.71
N LEU A 37 13.41 22.16 9.46
CA LEU A 37 13.96 20.89 9.96
C LEU A 37 13.53 19.56 9.33
N HIS A 38 14.30 19.22 8.28
CA HIS A 38 14.81 17.88 7.99
C HIS A 38 15.54 17.27 9.20
N PRO A 39 15.48 15.95 9.45
CA PRO A 39 16.55 15.27 10.18
C PRO A 39 17.81 15.30 9.31
N ALA A 40 18.96 15.60 9.91
CA ALA A 40 20.25 15.80 9.26
C ALA A 40 20.58 14.68 8.25
N PHE A 41 20.70 15.05 6.97
CA PHE A 41 21.23 14.20 5.91
C PHE A 41 22.73 14.50 5.79
N LEU A 42 23.57 13.46 5.89
CA LEU A 42 24.97 13.52 5.50
C LEU A 42 25.06 13.83 3.99
N PRO A 43 26.10 14.55 3.53
CA PRO A 43 26.22 14.95 2.12
C PRO A 43 26.33 13.72 1.20
N ASP A 44 25.59 13.78 0.10
CA ASP A 44 25.55 12.76 -0.95
C ASP A 44 26.94 12.56 -1.60
N ASP A 45 27.49 11.36 -1.49
CA ASP A 45 28.58 10.90 -2.36
C ASP A 45 28.04 10.60 -3.77
N PRO A 46 28.88 10.69 -4.82
CA PRO A 46 28.43 10.60 -6.21
C PRO A 46 27.71 9.29 -6.51
N VAL A 47 26.53 9.42 -7.10
CA VAL A 47 25.67 8.31 -7.55
C VAL A 47 26.41 7.49 -8.60
N VAL A 48 26.93 6.33 -8.19
CA VAL A 48 27.33 5.28 -9.13
C VAL A 48 26.15 4.32 -9.27
N ASP A 49 25.54 4.31 -10.46
CA ASP A 49 24.39 3.47 -10.80
C ASP A 49 24.85 2.01 -10.93
N TYR A 50 24.82 1.28 -9.81
CA TYR A 50 25.03 -0.17 -9.81
C TYR A 50 23.69 -0.88 -9.94
N SER A 51 23.50 -1.51 -11.11
CA SER A 51 22.44 -2.50 -11.34
C SER A 51 22.45 -3.54 -10.21
N PRO A 52 21.29 -3.94 -9.66
CA PRO A 52 21.25 -5.03 -8.70
C PRO A 52 21.84 -6.27 -9.39
N ALA A 53 22.88 -6.85 -8.81
CA ALA A 53 23.39 -8.14 -9.25
C ALA A 53 22.27 -9.17 -9.07
N ALA A 54 21.55 -9.48 -10.14
CA ALA A 54 20.61 -10.58 -10.17
C ALA A 54 21.36 -11.83 -9.70
N THR A 55 20.91 -12.43 -8.60
CA THR A 55 21.38 -13.77 -8.23
C THR A 55 21.16 -14.69 -9.43
N PRO A 56 22.14 -15.46 -9.91
CA PRO A 56 21.94 -16.34 -11.05
C PRO A 56 20.85 -17.38 -10.75
N SER A 57 19.63 -17.10 -11.22
CA SER A 57 18.46 -17.96 -11.05
C SER A 57 18.42 -18.95 -12.21
N VAL A 58 18.55 -20.23 -11.91
CA VAL A 58 18.47 -21.30 -12.92
C VAL A 58 17.00 -21.72 -13.05
N PRO A 59 16.41 -21.75 -14.26
CA PRO A 59 15.05 -22.27 -14.45
C PRO A 59 14.91 -23.70 -13.93
N LEU A 60 13.82 -24.03 -13.23
CA LEU A 60 13.64 -25.38 -12.66
C LEU A 60 13.62 -26.47 -13.73
N ILE A 61 13.15 -26.14 -14.93
CA ILE A 61 13.16 -27.05 -16.08
C ILE A 61 14.58 -27.41 -16.55
N ALA A 62 15.58 -26.59 -16.21
CA ALA A 62 16.98 -26.85 -16.51
C ALA A 62 17.69 -27.64 -15.41
N LEU A 63 17.00 -27.96 -14.30
CA LEU A 63 17.56 -28.71 -13.17
C LEU A 63 17.21 -30.20 -13.27
N PRO A 64 18.08 -31.10 -12.77
CA PRO A 64 17.86 -32.54 -12.79
C PRO A 64 16.87 -32.97 -11.69
N LEU A 65 15.66 -32.40 -11.72
CA LEU A 65 14.59 -32.70 -10.77
C LEU A 65 13.71 -33.85 -11.29
N PRO A 66 13.20 -34.73 -10.40
CA PRO A 66 12.21 -35.73 -10.80
C PRO A 66 10.99 -35.07 -11.47
N PRO A 67 10.46 -35.61 -12.59
CA PRO A 67 9.35 -34.97 -13.32
C PRO A 67 8.10 -34.70 -12.47
N SER A 68 7.82 -35.58 -11.49
CA SER A 68 6.73 -35.41 -10.53
C SER A 68 6.96 -34.22 -9.59
N SER A 69 8.20 -34.05 -9.11
CA SER A 69 8.62 -32.91 -8.29
C SER A 69 8.60 -31.62 -9.10
N LEU A 70 9.15 -31.62 -10.33
CA LEU A 70 9.13 -30.46 -11.22
C LEU A 70 7.69 -30.01 -11.52
N SER A 71 6.82 -30.95 -11.89
CA SER A 71 5.40 -30.66 -12.18
C SER A 71 4.66 -30.15 -10.96
N ALA A 72 4.98 -30.64 -9.75
CA ALA A 72 4.40 -30.12 -8.52
C ALA A 72 4.92 -28.71 -8.22
N LEU A 73 6.23 -28.44 -8.33
CA LEU A 73 6.81 -27.11 -8.14
C LEU A 73 6.23 -26.06 -9.10
N LEU A 74 6.11 -26.41 -10.38
CA LEU A 74 5.50 -25.55 -11.40
C LEU A 74 4.01 -25.27 -11.10
N ARG A 75 3.27 -26.25 -10.59
CA ARG A 75 1.87 -26.06 -10.13
C ARG A 75 1.75 -25.10 -8.95
N TYR A 76 2.81 -24.93 -8.17
CA TYR A 76 2.90 -23.94 -7.10
C TYR A 76 3.46 -22.58 -7.57
N GLY A 77 3.64 -22.37 -8.88
CA GLY A 77 4.15 -21.12 -9.46
C GLY A 77 5.67 -20.93 -9.27
N LEU A 78 6.39 -21.99 -8.89
CA LEU A 78 7.84 -21.96 -8.75
C LEU A 78 8.47 -22.34 -10.09
N VAL A 79 9.23 -21.41 -10.68
CA VAL A 79 9.77 -21.57 -12.03
C VAL A 79 11.30 -21.50 -12.07
N SER A 80 11.93 -21.01 -11.01
CA SER A 80 13.37 -20.87 -10.88
C SER A 80 13.92 -21.41 -9.56
N SER A 81 15.24 -21.65 -9.53
CA SER A 81 15.96 -22.09 -8.34
C SER A 81 15.85 -21.09 -7.18
N SER A 82 15.88 -19.78 -7.47
CA SER A 82 15.67 -18.73 -6.47
C SER A 82 14.27 -18.81 -5.84
N ASP A 83 13.25 -19.20 -6.59
CA ASP A 83 11.88 -19.32 -6.05
C ASP A 83 11.76 -20.44 -5.01
N VAL A 84 12.51 -21.53 -5.21
CA VAL A 84 12.50 -22.67 -4.27
C VAL A 84 13.39 -22.38 -3.07
N LEU A 85 14.56 -21.79 -3.30
CA LEU A 85 15.57 -21.53 -2.26
C LEU A 85 15.27 -20.32 -1.38
N SER A 86 14.46 -19.38 -1.87
CA SER A 86 14.02 -18.22 -1.10
C SER A 86 12.88 -18.55 -0.13
N ARG A 87 12.26 -19.73 -0.28
CA ARG A 87 11.27 -20.23 0.69
C ARG A 87 11.99 -20.78 1.92
N SER A 88 11.35 -20.59 3.08
CA SER A 88 11.67 -21.31 4.30
C SER A 88 11.80 -22.82 4.02
N THR A 89 12.65 -23.52 4.79
CA THR A 89 12.83 -25.00 4.74
C THR A 89 11.55 -25.81 4.96
N THR A 90 10.40 -25.14 5.16
CA THR A 90 9.09 -25.76 5.26
C THR A 90 8.67 -26.41 3.93
N PRO A 91 8.35 -27.71 3.92
CA PRO A 91 7.92 -28.39 2.72
C PRO A 91 6.59 -27.84 2.22
N LEU A 92 6.46 -27.70 0.90
CA LEU A 92 5.16 -27.46 0.28
C LEU A 92 4.19 -28.60 0.64
N PRO A 93 2.87 -28.35 0.75
CA PRO A 93 1.91 -29.34 1.25
C PRO A 93 1.93 -30.69 0.53
N THR A 94 2.30 -30.73 -0.75
CA THR A 94 2.40 -31.96 -1.55
C THR A 94 3.66 -32.78 -1.28
N PHE A 95 4.65 -32.20 -0.59
CA PHE A 95 5.94 -32.83 -0.33
C PHE A 95 6.06 -33.22 1.13
N ASN A 96 6.59 -34.41 1.39
CA ASN A 96 7.08 -34.74 2.72
C ASN A 96 8.45 -34.07 2.96
N SER A 97 8.88 -34.00 4.22
CA SER A 97 10.14 -33.37 4.62
C SER A 97 11.34 -33.96 3.87
N GLU A 98 11.42 -35.27 3.72
CA GLU A 98 12.53 -35.96 3.05
C GLU A 98 12.64 -35.61 1.56
N LYS A 99 11.51 -35.67 0.82
CA LYS A 99 11.49 -35.28 -0.60
C LYS A 99 11.82 -33.80 -0.76
N TRP A 100 11.33 -32.94 0.13
CA TRP A 100 11.64 -31.51 0.08
C TRP A 100 13.12 -31.23 0.29
N VAL A 101 13.74 -31.85 1.30
CA VAL A 101 15.18 -31.74 1.55
C VAL A 101 16.00 -32.26 0.37
N SER A 102 15.57 -33.38 -0.24
CA SER A 102 16.22 -33.91 -1.45
C SER A 102 16.17 -32.93 -2.63
N ILE A 103 15.00 -32.31 -2.87
CA ILE A 103 14.84 -31.26 -3.90
C ILE A 103 15.75 -30.07 -3.61
N LEU A 104 15.75 -29.57 -2.37
CA LEU A 104 16.61 -28.45 -1.97
C LEU A 104 18.10 -28.77 -2.16
N SER A 105 18.52 -30.00 -1.87
CA SER A 105 19.89 -30.47 -2.07
C SER A 105 20.27 -30.49 -3.55
N ILE A 106 19.40 -31.04 -4.42
CA ILE A 106 19.61 -31.06 -5.87
C ILE A 106 19.74 -29.64 -6.41
N ILE A 107 18.81 -28.74 -6.06
CA ILE A 107 18.83 -27.35 -6.52
C ILE A 107 20.10 -26.66 -6.03
N SER A 108 20.41 -26.75 -4.73
CA SER A 108 21.62 -26.13 -4.16
C SER A 108 22.90 -26.63 -4.81
N SER A 109 22.98 -27.92 -5.17
CA SER A 109 24.15 -28.51 -5.83
C SER A 109 24.34 -28.04 -7.28
N CYS A 110 23.26 -27.63 -7.94
CA CYS A 110 23.29 -27.17 -9.33
C CYS A 110 23.58 -25.68 -9.45
N VAL A 111 23.16 -24.88 -8.46
CA VAL A 111 23.35 -23.42 -8.47
C VAL A 111 24.66 -23.02 -7.79
N LYS A 112 25.76 -23.71 -8.15
CA LYS A 112 27.09 -23.67 -7.49
C LYS A 112 27.69 -22.27 -7.25
N ASP A 113 27.18 -21.22 -7.89
CA ASP A 113 27.64 -19.83 -7.78
C ASP A 113 26.64 -18.84 -7.16
N THR A 114 25.47 -19.29 -6.71
CA THR A 114 24.62 -18.40 -5.93
C THR A 114 25.04 -18.42 -4.47
N LYS A 115 25.06 -17.25 -3.86
CA LYS A 115 25.15 -16.99 -2.42
C LYS A 115 23.97 -17.58 -1.63
N VAL A 116 23.47 -18.76 -1.99
CA VAL A 116 22.35 -19.50 -1.38
C VAL A 116 22.69 -20.08 -0.01
N SER A 117 23.97 -20.01 0.40
CA SER A 117 24.38 -20.31 1.77
C SER A 117 23.92 -19.26 2.81
N THR A 118 23.08 -18.27 2.46
CA THR A 118 22.68 -17.19 3.38
C THR A 118 21.71 -17.62 4.47
N TYR A 119 20.92 -18.69 4.28
CA TYR A 119 19.92 -19.10 5.28
C TYR A 119 20.47 -19.93 6.45
N THR A 120 21.71 -20.42 6.33
CA THR A 120 22.38 -21.24 7.37
C THR A 120 23.81 -20.75 7.64
N ARG A 121 24.03 -19.43 7.65
CA ARG A 121 25.23 -18.85 8.24
C ARG A 121 24.88 -18.17 9.56
N SER A 122 25.40 -18.70 10.66
CA SER A 122 25.50 -17.92 11.88
C SER A 122 26.29 -16.64 11.55
N SER A 123 25.66 -15.51 11.79
CA SER A 123 26.27 -14.20 11.67
C SER A 123 26.08 -13.47 12.99
N THR A 124 27.08 -12.71 13.40
CA THR A 124 26.96 -11.88 14.59
C THR A 124 25.90 -10.80 14.33
N ALA A 125 25.29 -10.25 15.39
CA ALA A 125 24.33 -9.15 15.24
C ALA A 125 24.92 -7.96 14.45
N SER A 126 26.22 -7.69 14.63
CA SER A 126 26.96 -6.68 13.86
C SER A 126 27.10 -7.07 12.37
N GLY A 127 27.42 -8.34 12.09
CA GLY A 127 27.48 -8.86 10.72
C GLY A 127 26.13 -8.77 10.00
N LEU A 128 25.03 -9.09 10.70
CA LEU A 128 23.68 -8.91 10.18
C LEU A 128 23.35 -7.44 9.92
N LEU A 129 23.67 -6.54 10.85
CA LEU A 129 23.43 -5.11 10.68
C LEU A 129 24.17 -4.56 9.46
N ARG A 130 25.43 -4.95 9.27
CA ARG A 130 26.22 -4.56 8.11
C ARG A 130 25.64 -5.11 6.81
N HIS A 131 25.26 -6.38 6.79
CA HIS A 131 24.63 -6.98 5.61
C HIS A 131 23.29 -6.29 5.29
N LEU A 132 22.48 -5.97 6.29
CA LEU A 132 21.22 -5.24 6.11
C LEU A 132 21.45 -3.82 5.59
N SER A 133 22.46 -3.10 6.10
CA SER A 133 22.81 -1.77 5.59
C SER A 133 23.32 -1.81 4.16
N GLU A 134 24.21 -2.77 3.85
CA GLU A 134 24.73 -2.99 2.49
C GLU A 134 23.59 -3.36 1.52
N THR A 135 22.71 -4.27 1.94
CA THR A 135 21.54 -4.68 1.14
C THR A 135 20.61 -3.49 0.91
N ARG A 136 20.32 -2.68 1.93
CA ARG A 136 19.47 -1.48 1.80
C ARG A 136 20.08 -0.42 0.88
N GLN A 137 21.39 -0.20 0.97
CA GLN A 137 22.11 0.71 0.08
C GLN A 137 22.10 0.20 -1.37
N GLN A 138 22.36 -1.09 -1.59
CA GLN A 138 22.36 -1.69 -2.93
C GLN A 138 20.97 -1.77 -3.57
N SER A 139 19.92 -1.97 -2.77
CA SER A 139 18.54 -2.11 -3.27
C SER A 139 17.77 -0.78 -3.35
N ASN A 140 18.34 0.33 -2.84
CA ASN A 140 17.71 1.66 -2.80
C ASN A 140 16.25 1.61 -2.31
N LEU A 141 15.98 0.79 -1.30
CA LEU A 141 14.62 0.59 -0.78
C LEU A 141 14.20 1.74 0.10
N ARG A 142 13.32 2.57 -0.42
CA ARG A 142 12.66 3.61 0.35
C ARG A 142 11.26 3.13 0.74
N PRO A 143 10.78 3.47 1.95
CA PRO A 143 9.37 3.31 2.29
C PRO A 143 8.48 4.09 1.32
N ILE A 144 7.29 3.57 1.06
CA ILE A 144 6.28 4.23 0.23
C ILE A 144 5.51 5.20 1.13
N VAL A 145 5.70 6.49 0.89
CA VAL A 145 5.01 7.57 1.60
C VAL A 145 3.54 7.68 1.19
N SER A 146 2.72 8.22 2.07
CA SER A 146 1.29 8.52 1.82
C SER A 146 1.02 10.00 1.53
N PHE A 147 2.06 10.86 1.61
CA PHE A 147 1.95 12.32 1.66
C PHE A 147 1.07 12.85 2.80
N VAL A 148 0.85 12.04 3.83
CA VAL A 148 0.22 12.44 5.08
C VAL A 148 1.30 12.33 6.15
N ARG A 149 1.90 13.46 6.52
CA ARG A 149 3.06 13.49 7.40
C ARG A 149 2.80 12.76 8.71
N SER A 150 1.61 12.93 9.29
CA SER A 150 1.26 12.28 10.55
C SER A 150 1.26 10.74 10.44
N VAL A 151 0.72 10.21 9.34
CA VAL A 151 0.66 8.77 9.04
C VAL A 151 2.03 8.22 8.66
N ASP A 152 2.79 8.95 7.85
CA ASP A 152 4.15 8.54 7.47
C ASP A 152 5.07 8.49 8.70
N MET A 153 4.99 9.49 9.59
CA MET A 153 5.74 9.47 10.86
C MET A 153 5.35 8.28 11.75
N LEU A 154 4.05 7.99 11.83
CA LEU A 154 3.53 6.82 12.56
C LEU A 154 4.09 5.50 11.99
N LEU A 155 4.27 5.44 10.66
CA LEU A 155 4.80 4.28 9.93
C LEU A 155 6.33 4.31 9.74
N SER A 156 7.07 5.21 10.41
CA SER A 156 8.53 5.37 10.26
C SER A 156 9.00 5.74 8.85
N GLY A 157 8.26 6.63 8.19
CA GLY A 157 8.54 7.14 6.85
C GLY A 157 7.66 6.55 5.75
N GLY A 158 6.70 5.67 6.07
CA GLY A 158 5.76 5.09 5.12
C GLY A 158 5.72 3.56 5.17
N ILE A 159 5.10 2.93 4.17
CA ILE A 159 4.99 1.47 4.08
C ILE A 159 6.32 0.86 3.64
N MET A 160 6.86 -0.06 4.43
CA MET A 160 8.18 -0.64 4.18
C MET A 160 8.13 -1.79 3.17
N PRO A 161 8.98 -1.77 2.12
CA PRO A 161 9.17 -2.93 1.24
C PRO A 161 9.72 -4.13 2.01
N GLY A 162 9.38 -5.35 1.57
CA GLY A 162 9.81 -6.58 2.24
C GLY A 162 8.87 -7.06 3.36
N TYR A 163 7.83 -6.28 3.68
CA TYR A 163 6.93 -6.56 4.79
C TYR A 163 5.45 -6.50 4.38
N VAL A 164 4.62 -7.15 5.19
CA VAL A 164 3.16 -7.13 5.07
C VAL A 164 2.60 -6.14 6.11
N THR A 165 1.92 -5.11 5.63
CA THR A 165 1.20 -4.13 6.46
C THR A 165 -0.29 -4.36 6.36
N GLU A 166 -0.97 -4.45 7.51
CA GLU A 166 -2.41 -4.60 7.59
C GLU A 166 -3.08 -3.27 7.92
N ILE A 167 -4.12 -2.91 7.16
CA ILE A 167 -4.98 -1.75 7.41
C ILE A 167 -6.36 -2.27 7.82
N THR A 168 -6.72 -2.10 9.08
CA THR A 168 -8.03 -2.48 9.63
C THR A 168 -8.91 -1.25 9.80
N GLY A 169 -10.23 -1.44 9.93
CA GLY A 169 -11.15 -0.34 10.23
C GLY A 169 -12.57 -0.57 9.77
N GLU A 170 -13.47 0.26 10.26
CA GLU A 170 -14.90 0.20 9.93
C GLU A 170 -15.20 0.58 8.47
N PRO A 171 -16.36 0.20 7.92
CA PRO A 171 -16.83 0.74 6.65
C PRO A 171 -16.81 2.28 6.65
N GLY A 172 -16.34 2.89 5.56
CA GLY A 172 -16.26 4.34 5.43
C GLY A 172 -15.14 5.02 6.24
N SER A 173 -14.25 4.28 6.91
CA SER A 173 -13.09 4.84 7.61
C SER A 173 -11.97 5.33 6.68
N GLY A 174 -12.02 4.99 5.38
CA GLY A 174 -11.06 5.44 4.38
C GLY A 174 -10.03 4.41 3.92
N LYS A 175 -10.19 3.13 4.29
CA LYS A 175 -9.25 2.04 3.93
C LYS A 175 -8.91 2.01 2.45
N THR A 176 -9.90 1.83 1.58
CA THR A 176 -9.72 1.77 0.12
C THR A 176 -9.09 3.04 -0.42
N VAL A 177 -9.53 4.23 0.01
CA VAL A 177 -8.96 5.52 -0.42
C VAL A 177 -7.49 5.65 -0.03
N LEU A 178 -7.11 5.21 1.17
CA LEU A 178 -5.71 5.18 1.61
C LEU A 178 -4.89 4.12 0.86
N CYS A 179 -5.47 2.92 0.64
CA CYS A 179 -4.92 1.84 -0.18
C CYS A 179 -4.65 2.38 -1.63
N THR A 180 -5.57 3.16 -2.24
CA THR A 180 -5.39 3.83 -3.55
C THR A 180 -4.34 4.97 -3.51
N GLN A 181 -4.30 5.77 -2.45
CA GLN A 181 -3.31 6.83 -2.25
C GLN A 181 -1.89 6.24 -2.30
N PHE A 182 -1.63 5.13 -1.60
CA PHE A 182 -0.35 4.44 -1.67
C PHE A 182 -0.01 3.92 -3.08
N CYS A 183 -0.99 3.45 -3.86
CA CYS A 183 -0.76 3.05 -5.26
C CYS A 183 -0.31 4.23 -6.12
N VAL A 184 -0.93 5.39 -5.94
CA VAL A 184 -0.55 6.63 -6.64
C VAL A 184 0.84 7.10 -6.20
N ASP A 185 1.09 7.16 -4.90
CA ASP A 185 2.35 7.68 -4.36
C ASP A 185 3.55 6.75 -4.59
N CYS A 186 3.30 5.46 -4.80
CA CYS A 186 4.30 4.49 -5.26
C CYS A 186 4.94 4.90 -6.60
N THR A 187 4.22 5.68 -7.43
CA THR A 187 4.74 6.15 -8.73
C THR A 187 5.61 7.39 -8.61
N LEU A 188 5.71 7.99 -7.42
CA LEU A 188 6.49 9.20 -7.18
C LEU A 188 7.95 9.00 -7.64
N PRO A 189 8.49 9.87 -8.50
CA PRO A 189 9.86 9.73 -9.00
C PRO A 189 10.90 9.82 -7.89
N LYS A 190 12.03 9.11 -8.07
CA LYS A 190 13.16 9.12 -7.13
C LYS A 190 13.73 10.51 -6.88
N CYS A 191 13.79 11.34 -7.93
CA CYS A 191 14.24 12.73 -7.83
C CYS A 191 13.33 13.61 -6.94
N ALA A 192 12.06 13.21 -6.78
CA ALA A 192 11.10 13.83 -5.87
C ALA A 192 10.99 13.07 -4.53
N GLY A 193 11.94 12.16 -4.24
CA GLY A 193 12.01 11.41 -2.99
C GLY A 193 11.22 10.10 -2.96
N GLY A 194 10.56 9.71 -4.04
CA GLY A 194 9.75 8.48 -4.12
C GLY A 194 10.51 7.23 -4.51
N VAL A 195 9.75 6.17 -4.84
CA VAL A 195 10.29 4.86 -5.21
C VAL A 195 10.30 4.59 -6.73
N ASP A 196 9.68 5.47 -7.52
CA ASP A 196 9.59 5.38 -8.99
C ASP A 196 9.15 3.98 -9.45
N GLY A 197 8.11 3.48 -8.80
CA GLY A 197 7.60 2.12 -8.95
C GLY A 197 6.22 2.06 -9.58
N ALA A 198 5.74 0.84 -9.76
CA ALA A 198 4.37 0.53 -10.11
C ALA A 198 3.68 -0.23 -8.99
N ALA A 199 2.35 -0.21 -8.97
CA ALA A 199 1.52 -0.85 -7.96
C ALA A 199 0.53 -1.83 -8.59
N ILE A 200 0.23 -2.92 -7.88
CA ILE A 200 -0.89 -3.80 -8.20
C ILE A 200 -1.95 -3.67 -7.10
N PHE A 201 -3.18 -3.36 -7.49
CA PHE A 201 -4.34 -3.31 -6.63
C PHE A 201 -5.24 -4.51 -6.93
N VAL A 202 -5.27 -5.48 -6.02
CA VAL A 202 -6.18 -6.62 -6.10
C VAL A 202 -7.46 -6.26 -5.35
N ASP A 203 -8.54 -6.08 -6.11
CA ASP A 203 -9.86 -5.68 -5.64
C ASP A 203 -10.78 -6.90 -5.50
N ALA A 204 -10.97 -7.35 -4.26
CA ALA A 204 -11.88 -8.45 -3.94
C ALA A 204 -13.29 -7.95 -3.54
N GLU A 205 -13.50 -6.65 -3.37
CA GLU A 205 -14.77 -6.07 -2.92
C GLU A 205 -15.49 -5.30 -4.03
N GLY A 206 -14.79 -4.97 -5.13
CA GLY A 206 -15.30 -4.10 -6.18
C GLY A 206 -15.31 -2.63 -5.78
N SER A 207 -14.48 -2.24 -4.82
CA SER A 207 -14.44 -0.91 -4.19
C SER A 207 -13.48 0.06 -4.88
N PHE A 208 -12.66 -0.38 -5.82
CA PHE A 208 -11.72 0.49 -6.52
C PHE A 208 -12.46 1.48 -7.41
N ASP A 209 -12.32 2.77 -7.12
CA ASP A 209 -12.90 3.86 -7.91
C ASP A 209 -11.83 4.52 -8.79
N SER A 210 -11.95 4.33 -10.10
CA SER A 210 -11.02 4.90 -11.09
C SER A 210 -11.04 6.42 -11.10
N LEU A 211 -12.17 7.07 -10.80
CA LEU A 211 -12.26 8.52 -10.77
C LEU A 211 -11.48 9.10 -9.59
N VAL A 212 -11.50 8.42 -8.44
CA VAL A 212 -10.66 8.77 -7.28
C VAL A 212 -9.18 8.65 -7.64
N ALA A 213 -8.78 7.56 -8.30
CA ALA A 213 -7.40 7.38 -8.77
C ALA A 213 -6.96 8.47 -9.75
N VAL A 214 -7.82 8.86 -10.71
CA VAL A 214 -7.54 9.94 -11.68
C VAL A 214 -7.33 11.28 -10.97
N ARG A 215 -8.19 11.61 -9.99
CA ARG A 215 -8.07 12.86 -9.22
C ARG A 215 -6.78 12.90 -8.41
N MET A 216 -6.44 11.80 -7.74
CA MET A 216 -5.19 11.65 -6.98
C MET A 216 -3.96 11.74 -7.90
N ALA A 217 -3.97 11.05 -9.05
CA ALA A 217 -2.90 11.07 -10.04
C ALA A 217 -2.65 12.49 -10.57
N GLY A 218 -3.72 13.21 -10.94
CA GLY A 218 -3.63 14.61 -11.35
C GLY A 218 -3.15 15.55 -10.24
N ALA A 219 -3.46 15.25 -8.99
CA ALA A 219 -2.94 16.01 -7.84
C ALA A 219 -1.45 15.76 -7.63
N LEU A 220 -0.99 14.50 -7.71
CA LEU A 220 0.42 14.12 -7.60
C LEU A 220 1.26 14.76 -8.71
N ALA A 221 0.83 14.63 -9.97
CA ALA A 221 1.55 15.23 -11.10
C ALA A 221 1.68 16.75 -10.97
N ARG A 222 0.62 17.44 -10.57
CA ARG A 222 0.67 18.89 -10.30
C ARG A 222 1.59 19.24 -9.13
N HIS A 223 1.58 18.43 -8.07
CA HIS A 223 2.45 18.62 -6.92
C HIS A 223 3.93 18.52 -7.33
N CYS A 224 4.32 17.48 -8.07
CA CYS A 224 5.69 17.30 -8.54
C CYS A 224 6.16 18.43 -9.45
N ARG A 225 5.28 18.97 -10.32
CA ARG A 225 5.62 20.13 -11.17
C ARG A 225 5.84 21.42 -10.37
N ARG A 226 5.13 21.60 -9.27
CA ARG A 226 5.21 22.81 -8.43
C ARG A 226 6.42 22.79 -7.48
N GLU A 227 6.72 21.64 -6.88
CA GLU A 227 7.81 21.47 -5.91
C GLU A 227 9.15 21.13 -6.56
N GLY A 228 9.15 20.72 -7.83
CA GLY A 228 10.37 20.45 -8.59
C GLY A 228 11.25 21.70 -8.69
N ARG A 229 12.30 21.79 -7.88
CA ARG A 229 13.42 22.71 -8.12
C ARG A 229 13.97 22.40 -9.51
N GLN A 230 13.92 23.37 -10.42
CA GLN A 230 14.53 23.39 -11.77
C GLN A 230 14.69 22.01 -12.44
N ASN A 231 13.74 21.61 -13.31
CA ASN A 231 13.88 20.51 -14.29
C ASN A 231 14.22 19.09 -13.78
N THR A 232 14.05 18.78 -12.50
CA THR A 232 14.39 17.45 -11.95
C THR A 232 13.35 16.36 -12.26
N VAL A 233 12.07 16.71 -12.40
CA VAL A 233 11.01 15.76 -12.76
C VAL A 233 10.77 15.82 -14.27
N PRO A 234 10.77 14.68 -14.99
CA PRO A 234 10.52 14.65 -16.43
C PRO A 234 9.17 15.28 -16.81
N ALA A 235 9.12 16.00 -17.92
CA ALA A 235 7.86 16.56 -18.44
C ALA A 235 6.80 15.49 -18.74
N SER A 236 7.24 14.25 -19.02
CA SER A 236 6.40 13.07 -19.21
C SER A 236 5.74 12.54 -17.93
N PHE A 237 6.09 13.08 -16.75
CA PHE A 237 5.40 12.73 -15.51
C PHE A 237 4.08 13.50 -15.40
N ASP A 238 3.02 12.87 -15.87
CA ASP A 238 1.64 13.35 -15.82
C ASP A 238 0.69 12.33 -15.19
N ALA A 239 -0.61 12.65 -15.15
CA ALA A 239 -1.60 11.75 -14.57
C ALA A 239 -1.70 10.42 -15.32
N GLU A 240 -1.49 10.42 -16.64
CA GLU A 240 -1.50 9.20 -17.46
C GLU A 240 -0.32 8.30 -17.11
N HIS A 241 0.87 8.86 -16.93
CA HIS A 241 2.05 8.13 -16.47
C HIS A 241 1.82 7.46 -15.11
N VAL A 242 1.20 8.17 -14.17
CA VAL A 242 0.84 7.61 -12.86
C VAL A 242 -0.15 6.45 -13.02
N LEU A 243 -1.24 6.65 -13.75
CA LEU A 243 -2.31 5.66 -13.92
C LEU A 243 -1.83 4.40 -14.68
N ARG A 244 -0.98 4.57 -15.71
CA ARG A 244 -0.38 3.45 -16.45
C ARG A 244 0.46 2.52 -15.56
N ASN A 245 0.95 3.04 -14.44
CA ASN A 245 1.74 2.29 -13.46
C ASN A 245 0.91 1.73 -12.29
N ILE A 246 -0.42 1.77 -12.37
CA ILE A 246 -1.33 1.13 -11.41
C ILE A 246 -2.12 0.05 -12.14
N LEU A 247 -1.85 -1.22 -11.80
CA LEU A 247 -2.57 -2.37 -12.32
C LEU A 247 -3.70 -2.75 -11.37
N VAL A 248 -4.91 -2.93 -11.89
CA VAL A 248 -6.07 -3.34 -11.08
C VAL A 248 -6.52 -4.73 -11.49
N VAL A 249 -6.65 -5.62 -10.52
CA VAL A 249 -7.07 -7.02 -10.71
C VAL A 249 -8.29 -7.26 -9.86
N ARG A 250 -9.41 -7.63 -10.47
CA ARG A 250 -10.62 -7.96 -9.71
C ARG A 250 -10.68 -9.46 -9.45
N THR A 251 -10.98 -9.84 -8.22
CA THR A 251 -11.12 -11.24 -7.80
C THR A 251 -12.52 -11.48 -7.23
N MET A 252 -13.11 -12.65 -7.50
CA MET A 252 -14.50 -12.93 -7.11
C MET A 252 -14.63 -13.61 -5.74
N ASP A 253 -13.68 -14.47 -5.39
CA ASP A 253 -13.70 -15.24 -4.15
C ASP A 253 -12.28 -15.49 -3.58
N ALA A 254 -12.17 -16.21 -2.47
CA ALA A 254 -10.89 -16.50 -1.82
C ALA A 254 -9.94 -17.37 -2.66
N LEU A 255 -10.47 -18.24 -3.53
CA LEU A 255 -9.65 -19.11 -4.39
C LEU A 255 -9.10 -18.33 -5.59
N ASP A 256 -9.95 -17.50 -6.19
CA ASP A 256 -9.57 -16.58 -7.25
C ASP A 256 -8.54 -15.56 -6.75
N LEU A 257 -8.71 -15.06 -5.52
CA LEU A 257 -7.72 -14.22 -4.84
C LEU A 257 -6.37 -14.92 -4.65
N ASP A 258 -6.36 -16.16 -4.15
CA ASP A 258 -5.12 -16.94 -3.99
C ASP A 258 -4.44 -17.21 -5.33
N ALA A 259 -5.21 -17.56 -6.37
CA ALA A 259 -4.69 -17.79 -7.72
C ALA A 259 -4.14 -16.53 -8.38
N ALA A 260 -4.84 -15.40 -8.26
CA ALA A 260 -4.40 -14.10 -8.78
C ALA A 260 -3.07 -13.68 -8.13
N VAL A 261 -2.94 -13.85 -6.81
CA VAL A 261 -1.70 -13.55 -6.10
C VAL A 261 -0.57 -14.49 -6.52
N ARG A 262 -0.80 -15.80 -6.60
CA ARG A 262 0.27 -16.77 -6.87
C ARG A 262 0.77 -16.75 -8.31
N ASN A 263 -0.13 -16.49 -9.25
CA ASN A 263 0.17 -16.58 -10.67
C ASN A 263 0.37 -15.17 -11.24
N PHE A 264 -0.70 -14.38 -11.34
CA PHE A 264 -0.68 -13.09 -12.03
C PHE A 264 0.25 -12.07 -11.34
N VAL A 265 0.07 -11.83 -10.04
CA VAL A 265 0.85 -10.83 -9.30
C VAL A 265 2.34 -11.18 -9.33
N THR A 266 2.68 -12.44 -9.07
CA THR A 266 4.07 -12.91 -9.07
C THR A 266 4.72 -12.82 -10.44
N ASP A 267 4.01 -13.23 -11.49
CA ASP A 267 4.53 -13.15 -12.86
C ASP A 267 4.73 -11.70 -13.30
N GLU A 268 3.79 -10.80 -12.98
CA GLU A 268 3.90 -9.38 -13.31
C GLU A 268 5.07 -8.71 -12.58
N ILE A 269 5.27 -9.03 -11.30
CA ILE A 269 6.45 -8.57 -10.54
C ILE A 269 7.74 -8.99 -11.23
N ARG A 270 7.85 -10.28 -11.62
CA ARG A 270 9.05 -10.83 -12.29
C ARG A 270 9.27 -10.20 -13.66
N GLN A 271 8.21 -10.11 -14.49
CA GLN A 271 8.29 -9.58 -15.85
C GLN A 271 8.70 -8.10 -15.85
N ARG A 272 8.06 -7.27 -15.00
CA ARG A 272 8.44 -5.85 -14.91
C ARG A 272 9.84 -5.66 -14.36
N ALA A 273 10.27 -6.47 -13.39
CA ALA A 273 11.65 -6.42 -12.88
C ALA A 273 12.67 -6.78 -13.98
N HIS A 274 12.41 -7.83 -14.75
CA HIS A 274 13.26 -8.25 -15.86
C HIS A 274 13.34 -7.16 -16.95
N ASN A 275 12.20 -6.63 -17.39
CA ASN A 275 12.14 -5.59 -18.42
C ASN A 275 12.83 -4.30 -17.96
N TYR A 276 12.67 -3.93 -16.69
CA TYR A 276 13.33 -2.75 -16.12
C TYR A 276 14.86 -2.89 -16.04
N ALA A 277 15.36 -4.11 -15.80
CA ALA A 277 16.79 -4.41 -15.79
C ALA A 277 17.39 -4.40 -17.21
N ALA A 278 16.69 -5.01 -18.18
CA ALA A 278 17.12 -5.09 -19.58
C ALA A 278 17.19 -3.71 -20.26
N ASN A 279 16.28 -2.79 -19.93
CA ASN A 279 16.20 -1.46 -20.54
C ASN A 279 17.13 -0.42 -19.90
N THR A 280 18.26 -0.82 -19.33
CA THR A 280 19.25 0.09 -18.71
C THR A 280 19.93 1.05 -19.69
N ARG A 281 19.81 0.85 -21.01
CA ARG A 281 20.43 1.69 -22.06
C ARG A 281 19.53 2.78 -22.66
N ASN A 282 18.23 2.78 -22.38
CA ASN A 282 17.31 3.81 -22.90
C ASN A 282 16.93 4.79 -21.78
N GLU A 283 17.03 6.10 -22.07
CA GLU A 283 16.77 7.19 -21.12
C GLU A 283 15.30 7.28 -20.66
N SER A 284 14.36 6.60 -21.34
CA SER A 284 12.94 6.54 -20.97
C SER A 284 12.53 5.11 -20.63
N LYS A 285 12.61 4.74 -19.35
CA LYS A 285 12.07 3.46 -18.86
C LYS A 285 10.55 3.56 -18.70
N ASP A 286 9.85 3.25 -19.78
CA ASP A 286 8.38 3.26 -19.84
C ASP A 286 7.70 2.31 -18.83
N ILE A 287 8.38 1.23 -18.45
CA ILE A 287 7.85 0.21 -17.54
C ILE A 287 8.60 0.28 -16.22
N ARG A 288 7.89 0.58 -15.13
CA ARG A 288 8.44 0.61 -13.77
C ARG A 288 8.31 -0.74 -13.07
N PRO A 289 9.26 -1.13 -12.20
CA PRO A 289 9.16 -2.36 -11.43
C PRO A 289 8.01 -2.24 -10.42
N ILE A 290 7.32 -3.34 -10.14
CA ILE A 290 6.31 -3.36 -9.08
C ILE A 290 7.00 -3.14 -7.73
N ARG A 291 6.50 -2.20 -6.93
CA ARG A 291 6.99 -1.88 -5.58
C ARG A 291 5.92 -2.01 -4.50
N LEU A 292 4.64 -2.07 -4.90
CA LEU A 292 3.51 -2.20 -3.99
C LEU A 292 2.50 -3.21 -4.53
N VAL A 293 2.00 -4.07 -3.65
CA VAL A 293 0.83 -4.91 -3.87
C VAL A 293 -0.19 -4.61 -2.78
N VAL A 294 -1.39 -4.20 -3.18
CA VAL A 294 -2.52 -3.98 -2.29
C VAL A 294 -3.52 -5.11 -2.48
N LEU A 295 -3.97 -5.73 -1.40
CA LEU A 295 -5.12 -6.63 -1.37
C LEU A 295 -6.26 -5.94 -0.62
N ASP A 296 -7.22 -5.39 -1.35
CA ASP A 296 -8.43 -4.80 -0.76
C ASP A 296 -9.57 -5.80 -0.74
N GLY A 297 -10.22 -5.93 0.42
CA GLY A 297 -11.35 -6.84 0.58
C GLY A 297 -11.01 -8.30 0.90
N MET A 298 -9.78 -8.63 1.32
CA MET A 298 -9.42 -10.02 1.64
C MET A 298 -10.34 -10.63 2.72
N ALA A 299 -10.76 -9.84 3.72
CA ALA A 299 -11.73 -10.28 4.73
C ALA A 299 -13.09 -10.65 4.13
N SER A 300 -13.53 -9.96 3.08
CA SER A 300 -14.78 -10.24 2.37
C SER A 300 -14.71 -11.59 1.65
N ALA A 301 -13.64 -11.80 0.88
CA ALA A 301 -13.41 -13.04 0.12
C ALA A 301 -13.40 -14.30 1.00
N PHE A 302 -12.74 -14.23 2.17
CA PHE A 302 -12.71 -15.37 3.11
C PHE A 302 -13.99 -15.52 3.93
N ARG A 303 -14.79 -14.46 4.09
CA ARG A 303 -16.09 -14.51 4.76
C ARG A 303 -17.13 -15.22 3.89
N SER A 304 -17.11 -15.01 2.58
CA SER A 304 -18.02 -15.65 1.63
C SER A 304 -17.63 -17.08 1.25
N MET A 305 -16.40 -17.51 1.58
CA MET A 305 -15.91 -18.84 1.23
C MET A 305 -16.73 -19.95 1.92
N GLU A 306 -17.35 -20.80 1.11
CA GLU A 306 -18.07 -21.98 1.60
C GLU A 306 -17.11 -23.09 2.09
N GLY A 307 -17.61 -23.92 3.00
CA GLY A 307 -16.90 -25.10 3.50
C GLY A 307 -16.35 -24.97 4.92
N SER A 308 -15.55 -25.98 5.31
CA SER A 308 -15.09 -26.14 6.69
C SER A 308 -14.18 -25.00 7.13
N TYR A 309 -14.28 -24.62 8.40
CA TYR A 309 -13.38 -23.64 9.02
C TYR A 309 -11.91 -24.04 8.87
N ARG A 310 -11.63 -25.35 8.91
CA ARG A 310 -10.30 -25.90 8.70
C ARG A 310 -9.75 -25.55 7.31
N ARG A 311 -10.51 -25.80 6.25
CA ARG A 311 -10.08 -25.49 4.87
C ARG A 311 -9.87 -24.00 4.67
N ARG A 312 -10.79 -23.16 5.18
CA ARG A 312 -10.63 -21.70 5.17
C ARG A 312 -9.34 -21.25 5.86
N THR A 313 -9.04 -21.84 7.01
CA THR A 313 -7.81 -21.55 7.77
C THR A 313 -6.56 -22.01 7.03
N GLU A 314 -6.57 -23.20 6.45
CA GLU A 314 -5.43 -23.74 5.67
C GLU A 314 -5.07 -22.83 4.49
N ILE A 315 -6.08 -22.36 3.74
CA ILE A 315 -5.88 -21.42 2.63
C ILE A 315 -5.40 -20.06 3.14
N LEU A 316 -6.01 -19.51 4.20
CA LEU A 316 -5.61 -18.23 4.77
C LEU A 316 -4.14 -18.25 5.26
N VAL A 317 -3.74 -19.33 5.94
CA VAL A 317 -2.34 -19.54 6.36
C VAL A 317 -1.43 -19.63 5.15
N GLY A 318 -1.80 -20.46 4.17
CA GLY A 318 -1.03 -20.66 2.94
C GLY A 318 -0.83 -19.36 2.15
N LEU A 319 -1.86 -18.54 2.02
CA LEU A 319 -1.79 -17.23 1.40
C LEU A 319 -0.94 -16.26 2.24
N SER A 320 -1.12 -16.24 3.57
CA SER A 320 -0.37 -15.34 4.45
C SER A 320 1.14 -15.59 4.42
N ASN A 321 1.57 -16.85 4.37
CA ASN A 321 2.97 -17.19 4.24
C ASN A 321 3.49 -16.84 2.85
N TYR A 322 2.68 -17.10 1.82
CA TYR A 322 3.05 -16.72 0.45
C TYR A 322 3.23 -15.20 0.30
N LEU A 323 2.39 -14.38 0.92
CA LEU A 323 2.52 -12.92 0.87
C LEU A 323 3.79 -12.41 1.58
N LYS A 324 4.19 -13.05 2.68
CA LYS A 324 5.48 -12.74 3.34
C LYS A 324 6.66 -13.10 2.45
N ASP A 325 6.62 -14.30 1.86
CA ASP A 325 7.65 -14.75 0.92
C ASP A 325 7.71 -13.79 -0.28
N LEU A 326 6.56 -13.46 -0.88
CA LEU A 326 6.47 -12.53 -2.00
C LEU A 326 7.08 -11.16 -1.67
N ALA A 327 6.71 -10.60 -0.51
CA ALA A 327 7.26 -9.33 -0.04
C ALA A 327 8.77 -9.40 0.13
N ALA A 328 9.29 -10.41 0.84
CA ALA A 328 10.71 -10.54 1.15
C ALA A 328 11.58 -10.87 -0.08
N CYS A 329 11.12 -11.80 -0.92
CA CYS A 329 11.89 -12.29 -2.07
C CYS A 329 11.96 -11.27 -3.20
N HIS A 330 10.85 -10.56 -3.45
CA HIS A 330 10.78 -9.56 -4.53
C HIS A 330 10.93 -8.12 -4.03
N ASN A 331 11.07 -7.94 -2.72
CA ASN A 331 11.34 -6.65 -2.11
C ASN A 331 10.26 -5.61 -2.41
N VAL A 332 9.01 -6.09 -2.38
CA VAL A 332 7.79 -5.31 -2.60
C VAL A 332 7.10 -5.06 -1.25
N ALA A 333 6.44 -3.92 -1.11
CA ALA A 333 5.54 -3.68 -0.02
C ALA A 333 4.22 -4.40 -0.28
N VAL A 334 3.69 -5.11 0.73
CA VAL A 334 2.36 -5.72 0.65
C VAL A 334 1.45 -5.04 1.66
N VAL A 335 0.30 -4.54 1.20
CA VAL A 335 -0.74 -3.94 2.04
C VAL A 335 -1.99 -4.80 1.96
N VAL A 336 -2.55 -5.17 3.10
CA VAL A 336 -3.79 -5.94 3.19
C VAL A 336 -4.83 -5.13 3.94
N CYS A 337 -5.92 -4.80 3.26
CA CYS A 337 -7.05 -4.07 3.80
C CYS A 337 -8.02 -5.13 4.45
N ASN A 338 -8.26 -5.06 5.77
CA ASN A 338 -9.08 -5.99 6.56
C ASN A 338 -10.28 -5.27 7.20
N HIS A 339 -11.39 -5.99 7.36
CA HIS A 339 -12.61 -5.49 8.01
C HIS A 339 -12.52 -5.65 9.54
N LEU A 340 -13.43 -4.98 10.25
CA LEU A 340 -13.68 -5.25 11.67
C LEU A 340 -14.92 -6.14 11.82
N THR A 341 -14.92 -6.93 12.89
CA THR A 341 -16.07 -7.71 13.38
C THR A 341 -16.21 -7.49 14.88
N SER A 342 -17.37 -7.82 15.44
CA SER A 342 -17.61 -7.73 16.89
C SER A 342 -17.34 -9.08 17.55
N MET A 343 -16.59 -9.04 18.66
CA MET A 343 -16.39 -10.18 19.55
C MET A 343 -17.09 -9.87 20.88
N VAL A 344 -17.90 -10.80 21.36
CA VAL A 344 -18.48 -10.72 22.70
C VAL A 344 -17.45 -11.23 23.70
N ARG A 345 -17.03 -10.38 24.63
CA ARG A 345 -16.13 -10.73 25.72
C ARG A 345 -16.91 -10.72 27.02
N THR A 346 -16.88 -11.82 27.76
CA THR A 346 -17.48 -11.86 29.10
C THR A 346 -16.58 -11.08 30.06
N VAL A 347 -17.12 -10.07 30.73
CA VAL A 347 -16.39 -9.24 31.69
C VAL A 347 -17.10 -9.35 33.02
N ALA A 348 -16.39 -9.91 34.02
CA ALA A 348 -16.92 -10.20 35.35
C ALA A 348 -17.44 -8.95 36.11
N SER A 349 -17.08 -7.74 35.66
CA SER A 349 -17.37 -6.46 36.29
C SER A 349 -18.41 -5.59 35.56
N SER A 350 -19.07 -6.09 34.51
CA SER A 350 -20.15 -5.34 33.82
C SER A 350 -21.53 -5.81 34.28
N GLU A 351 -22.47 -4.88 34.50
CA GLU A 351 -23.85 -5.20 34.93
C GLU A 351 -24.60 -6.13 33.94
N ASN A 352 -24.18 -6.15 32.68
CA ASN A 352 -24.71 -7.02 31.62
C ASN A 352 -23.82 -8.24 31.30
N GLY A 353 -22.74 -8.48 32.07
CA GLY A 353 -21.83 -9.62 31.94
C GLY A 353 -20.99 -9.70 30.65
N CYS A 354 -21.27 -8.88 29.64
CA CYS A 354 -20.69 -8.97 28.30
C CYS A 354 -20.34 -7.58 27.73
N GLU A 355 -19.14 -7.48 27.14
CA GLU A 355 -18.64 -6.32 26.39
C GLU A 355 -18.50 -6.68 24.91
N LEU A 356 -18.98 -5.81 24.02
CA LEU A 356 -18.78 -5.93 22.57
C LEU A 356 -17.50 -5.20 22.16
N VAL A 357 -16.48 -5.97 21.78
CA VAL A 357 -15.18 -5.43 21.37
C VAL A 357 -15.02 -5.59 19.86
N LYS A 358 -14.61 -4.51 19.18
CA LYS A 358 -14.28 -4.56 17.75
C LYS A 358 -12.91 -5.21 17.56
N VAL A 359 -12.82 -6.20 16.68
CA VAL A 359 -11.59 -6.93 16.37
C VAL A 359 -11.43 -7.13 14.86
N PRO A 360 -10.20 -7.28 14.33
CA PRO A 360 -10.00 -7.57 12.91
C PRO A 360 -10.63 -8.90 12.47
N ALA A 361 -11.30 -8.92 11.33
CA ALA A 361 -12.18 -10.02 10.91
C ALA A 361 -11.45 -11.30 10.49
N LEU A 362 -10.22 -11.20 10.00
CA LEU A 362 -9.39 -12.36 9.63
C LEU A 362 -8.87 -13.19 10.82
N GLY A 363 -9.08 -12.71 12.05
CA GLY A 363 -8.81 -13.46 13.28
C GLY A 363 -7.33 -13.68 13.62
N CYS A 364 -7.10 -14.46 14.67
CA CYS A 364 -5.77 -14.63 15.29
C CYS A 364 -4.74 -15.28 14.38
N VAL A 365 -5.17 -16.15 13.46
CA VAL A 365 -4.29 -16.82 12.51
C VAL A 365 -3.61 -15.80 11.59
N TRP A 366 -4.39 -14.87 11.04
CA TRP A 366 -3.85 -13.75 10.27
C TRP A 366 -3.08 -12.77 11.13
N ALA A 367 -3.51 -12.57 12.39
CA ALA A 367 -2.94 -11.53 13.24
C ALA A 367 -1.43 -11.67 13.48
N HIS A 368 -0.90 -12.89 13.40
CA HIS A 368 0.54 -13.18 13.50
C HIS A 368 1.29 -12.91 12.19
N SER A 369 0.58 -12.90 11.06
CA SER A 369 1.18 -12.75 9.74
C SER A 369 1.48 -11.32 9.33
N SER A 370 0.74 -10.33 9.81
CA SER A 370 1.04 -8.92 9.57
C SER A 370 2.26 -8.47 10.39
N THR A 371 3.22 -7.81 9.76
CA THR A 371 4.38 -7.21 10.45
C THR A 371 3.96 -5.93 11.18
N THR A 372 3.17 -5.12 10.49
CA THR A 372 2.63 -3.84 10.97
C THR A 372 1.11 -3.86 10.83
N ARG A 373 0.37 -3.32 11.80
CA ARG A 373 -1.08 -3.13 11.72
C ARG A 373 -1.43 -1.71 12.13
N ILE A 374 -2.17 -1.03 11.26
CA ILE A 374 -2.84 0.24 11.59
C ILE A 374 -4.36 0.04 11.55
N MET A 375 -5.06 0.73 12.44
CA MET A 375 -6.53 0.77 12.47
C MET A 375 -7.03 2.18 12.15
N LEU A 376 -7.92 2.26 11.17
CA LEU A 376 -8.58 3.50 10.75
C LEU A 376 -9.96 3.62 11.40
N ASN A 377 -10.21 4.73 12.07
CA ASN A 377 -11.51 5.04 12.66
C ASN A 377 -12.10 6.34 12.09
N ARG A 378 -13.44 6.39 12.10
CA ARG A 378 -14.25 7.56 11.76
C ARG A 378 -14.95 8.06 13.03
N PRO A 379 -14.31 8.91 13.84
CA PRO A 379 -14.86 9.35 15.12
C PRO A 379 -16.06 10.30 15.00
N GLY A 380 -16.36 10.79 13.79
CA GLY A 380 -17.53 11.63 13.53
C GLY A 380 -17.22 13.12 13.38
N ARG A 381 -18.22 13.88 12.93
CA ARG A 381 -18.13 15.33 12.75
C ARG A 381 -17.93 16.10 14.04
N ILE A 382 -18.47 15.62 15.16
CA ILE A 382 -18.30 16.27 16.48
C ILE A 382 -16.83 16.26 16.87
N TYR A 383 -16.15 15.11 16.74
CA TYR A 383 -14.71 14.99 16.99
C TYR A 383 -13.90 15.93 16.08
N SER A 384 -14.31 16.06 14.82
CA SER A 384 -13.64 16.94 13.85
C SER A 384 -13.65 18.41 14.26
N LYS A 385 -14.66 18.87 15.02
CA LYS A 385 -14.74 20.27 15.50
C LYS A 385 -13.54 20.68 16.36
N ILE A 386 -12.90 19.74 17.05
CA ILE A 386 -11.72 20.02 17.90
C ILE A 386 -10.57 20.61 17.07
N PHE A 387 -10.40 20.14 15.83
CA PHE A 387 -9.32 20.56 14.96
C PHE A 387 -9.60 21.88 14.24
N TYR A 388 -10.87 22.18 13.96
CA TYR A 388 -11.26 23.34 13.17
C TYR A 388 -11.67 24.56 14.00
N ARG A 389 -11.99 24.40 15.29
CA ARG A 389 -12.36 25.52 16.17
C ARG A 389 -11.35 26.68 16.14
N PRO A 390 -10.03 26.45 16.23
CA PRO A 390 -9.05 27.54 16.08
C PRO A 390 -9.09 28.21 14.70
N VAL A 391 -9.43 27.46 13.64
CA VAL A 391 -9.43 27.92 12.24
C VAL A 391 -10.57 28.89 12.00
N VAL A 392 -11.73 28.58 12.55
CA VAL A 392 -12.93 29.41 12.44
C VAL A 392 -12.82 30.66 13.32
N ALA A 393 -12.23 30.53 14.52
CA ALA A 393 -12.00 31.67 15.42
C ALA A 393 -11.08 32.73 14.81
N LEU A 394 -10.03 32.36 14.06
CA LEU A 394 -9.15 33.34 13.42
C LEU A 394 -9.79 34.03 12.20
N ARG A 395 -10.68 33.35 11.46
CA ARG A 395 -11.37 33.93 10.29
C ARG A 395 -12.47 34.92 10.65
N SER A 396 -13.04 34.81 11.86
CA SER A 396 -14.04 35.78 12.35
C SER A 396 -13.43 37.11 12.79
N HIS A 397 -12.11 37.18 12.99
CA HIS A 397 -11.40 38.44 13.30
C HIS A 397 -11.05 39.26 12.05
N SER A 398 -11.19 38.69 10.84
CA SER A 398 -11.04 39.41 9.58
C SER A 398 -12.41 39.83 9.04
N ASN A 399 -12.98 40.93 9.55
CA ASN A 399 -14.12 41.72 9.02
C ASN A 399 -15.15 41.00 8.11
N VAL A 400 -15.56 39.79 8.46
CA VAL A 400 -16.68 39.07 7.86
C VAL A 400 -17.50 38.56 9.03
N THR A 401 -18.39 39.43 9.51
CA THR A 401 -19.51 39.03 10.35
C THR A 401 -20.42 38.14 9.51
N ASP A 402 -20.81 36.99 10.06
CA ASP A 402 -21.73 35.99 9.50
C ASP A 402 -21.13 34.92 8.56
N LEU A 403 -20.11 34.19 9.02
CA LEU A 403 -19.96 32.79 8.60
C LEU A 403 -20.52 31.89 9.71
N GLN A 404 -21.70 31.31 9.50
CA GLN A 404 -22.22 30.31 10.43
C GLN A 404 -21.34 29.04 10.36
N GLU A 405 -21.10 28.37 11.49
CA GLU A 405 -20.35 27.10 11.55
C GLU A 405 -20.89 26.04 10.57
N SER A 406 -22.16 26.16 10.15
CA SER A 406 -22.84 25.30 9.18
C SER A 406 -22.38 25.50 7.73
N ASP A 407 -21.81 26.65 7.38
CA ASP A 407 -21.47 27.00 5.98
C ASP A 407 -20.09 26.48 5.58
N LEU A 408 -19.26 26.15 6.57
CA LEU A 408 -17.95 25.55 6.37
C LEU A 408 -18.13 24.04 6.20
N CYS A 409 -18.25 23.58 4.95
CA CYS A 409 -18.16 22.16 4.55
C CYS A 409 -16.78 21.56 4.84
N LEU A 410 -16.38 21.53 6.11
CA LEU A 410 -15.08 21.05 6.55
C LEU A 410 -15.03 19.52 6.45
N PRO A 411 -13.91 18.97 5.93
CA PRO A 411 -13.78 17.54 5.81
C PRO A 411 -13.75 16.90 7.19
N GLU A 412 -14.32 15.71 7.29
CA GLU A 412 -14.38 14.99 8.55
C GLU A 412 -13.03 14.32 8.84
N VAL A 413 -12.48 14.58 10.03
CA VAL A 413 -11.19 14.03 10.48
C VAL A 413 -11.34 12.53 10.74
N ARG A 414 -10.36 11.77 10.26
CA ARG A 414 -10.17 10.34 10.51
C ARG A 414 -8.96 10.15 11.43
N THR A 415 -8.95 9.05 12.17
CA THR A 415 -7.81 8.66 13.01
C THR A 415 -7.18 7.39 12.46
N CYS A 416 -5.85 7.33 12.49
CA CYS A 416 -5.05 6.13 12.21
C CYS A 416 -4.29 5.76 13.48
N THR A 417 -4.53 4.59 14.05
CA THR A 417 -3.82 4.10 15.24
C THR A 417 -2.90 2.95 14.89
N LEU A 418 -1.64 3.00 15.32
CA LEU A 418 -0.70 1.90 15.18
C LEU A 418 -0.95 0.86 16.27
N GLU A 419 -1.55 -0.26 15.89
CA GLU A 419 -1.91 -1.35 16.81
C GLU A 419 -0.79 -2.38 16.99
N LYS A 420 -0.02 -2.62 15.92
CA LYS A 420 1.07 -3.59 15.92
C LYS A 420 2.23 -3.06 15.09
N SER A 421 3.44 -3.11 15.64
CA SER A 421 4.69 -2.88 14.90
C SER A 421 5.83 -3.60 15.60
N ILE A 422 6.83 -4.01 14.82
CA ILE A 422 8.08 -4.57 15.36
C ILE A 422 9.00 -3.44 15.89
N HIS A 423 8.87 -2.23 15.33
CA HIS A 423 9.88 -1.17 15.50
C HIS A 423 9.38 0.08 16.22
N ARG A 424 8.06 0.22 16.38
CA ARG A 424 7.46 1.44 16.94
C ARG A 424 6.47 1.12 18.07
N PRO A 425 6.44 1.96 19.12
CA PRO A 425 5.38 1.89 20.11
C PRO A 425 4.04 2.30 19.48
N PRO A 426 2.90 1.93 20.11
CA PRO A 426 1.59 2.39 19.69
C PRO A 426 1.53 3.92 19.59
N GLY A 427 0.75 4.42 18.65
CA GLY A 427 0.59 5.85 18.41
C GLY A 427 -0.67 6.14 17.61
N MET A 428 -1.02 7.42 17.51
CA MET A 428 -2.17 7.89 16.76
C MET A 428 -1.77 9.03 15.84
N ALA A 429 -2.32 9.01 14.63
CA ALA A 429 -2.23 10.05 13.62
C ALA A 429 -3.62 10.46 13.17
N HIS A 430 -3.72 11.66 12.60
CA HIS A 430 -4.96 12.23 12.10
C HIS A 430 -4.81 12.63 10.65
N PHE A 431 -5.87 12.43 9.87
CA PHE A 431 -5.89 12.76 8.46
C PHE A 431 -7.31 13.11 8.01
N VAL A 432 -7.43 13.69 6.82
CA VAL A 432 -8.70 13.97 6.16
C VAL A 432 -8.72 13.34 4.78
N ILE A 433 -9.92 13.01 4.30
CA ILE A 433 -10.15 12.57 2.94
C ILE A 433 -10.72 13.75 2.16
N THR A 434 -10.07 14.08 1.05
CA THR A 434 -10.44 15.16 0.13
C THR A 434 -10.78 14.59 -1.25
N ASP A 435 -11.26 15.43 -2.15
CA ASP A 435 -11.50 15.09 -3.55
C ASP A 435 -10.22 14.67 -4.30
N VAL A 436 -9.06 15.13 -3.84
CA VAL A 436 -7.73 14.83 -4.41
C VAL A 436 -6.95 13.79 -3.61
N GLY A 437 -7.58 13.13 -2.63
CA GLY A 437 -7.01 12.03 -1.85
C GLY A 437 -6.83 12.32 -0.37
N VAL A 438 -5.95 11.58 0.29
CA VAL A 438 -5.73 11.65 1.74
C VAL A 438 -4.73 12.76 2.06
N ARG A 439 -5.04 13.63 3.04
CA ARG A 439 -4.17 14.76 3.41
C ARG A 439 -4.05 14.90 4.92
N ASP A 440 -3.00 15.60 5.35
CA ASP A 440 -2.86 16.04 6.73
C ASP A 440 -4.06 16.91 7.15
N VAL A 441 -4.46 16.80 8.42
CA VAL A 441 -5.44 17.73 8.99
C VAL A 441 -4.85 19.15 8.92
N PRO A 442 -5.60 20.15 8.42
CA PRO A 442 -5.12 21.52 8.40
C PRO A 442 -4.76 21.98 9.82
N VAL A 443 -3.47 22.16 10.08
CA VAL A 443 -2.99 22.76 11.33
C VAL A 443 -2.76 24.24 11.06
N ILE A 444 -3.33 25.11 11.90
CA ILE A 444 -2.91 26.51 11.92
C ILE A 444 -1.55 26.54 12.57
N LYS A 445 -0.52 26.91 11.80
CA LYS A 445 0.70 27.40 12.42
C LYS A 445 0.34 28.74 13.05
N GLU A 446 0.20 28.78 14.37
CA GLU A 446 0.34 30.04 15.09
C GLU A 446 1.71 30.60 14.70
N LYS A 447 1.73 31.65 13.88
CA LYS A 447 2.91 32.48 13.72
C LYS A 447 3.04 33.22 15.06
N TYR A 448 3.72 32.59 16.01
CA TYR A 448 4.30 33.31 17.15
C TYR A 448 5.58 34.01 16.72
#